data_AF-A0A959Z180-F1
#
_entry.id   AF-A0A959Z180-F1
#
_cell.length_a   1.000
_cell.length_b   1.000
_cell.length_c   1.000
_cell.angle_alpha   90.00
_cell.angle_beta   90.00
_cell.angle_gamma   90.00
#
_symmetry.space_group_name_H-M   'P 1'
#
loop_
_entity.id
_entity.type
_entity.pdbx_description
1 polymer ?
#
loop_
_entity_poly.entity_id
_entity_poly.type
_entity_poly.pdbx_seq_one_letter_code
_entity_poly.pdbx_strand_id
1 'polypeptide(L)'
;PYSKHFHIILAFPNVWYSKLEPRTQVSNMPRITGEVKSMMDPSVPPPEPAPARTVAGAEVPERFGAKDVFDLSWKNLMDAYSCTECGRCTSECPANLTGKLLSPRKIMMDTRDRAEEIGQVIDAKGKWEDDGKSLHTRITDEELWACTTCNACTQACPVNIDPVSIIMDMRRYLVMEESRTRPALTGMFNNVENNGAPWAFGPDRRMEWTQE
;
A
#
# COMPACT_ATOMS: atom_id res chain seq x y z
N PRO A 1 -2.52 -23.01 1.95
CA PRO A 1 -2.89 -23.93 0.85
C PRO A 1 -1.80 -25.01 0.63
N TYR A 2 -2.16 -26.29 0.73
CA TYR A 2 -1.19 -27.41 0.75
C TYR A 2 -0.52 -27.74 -0.61
N SER A 3 -0.81 -27.00 -1.68
CA SER A 3 -0.32 -27.31 -3.04
C SER A 3 0.47 -26.16 -3.65
N LYS A 4 1.67 -26.48 -4.14
CA LYS A 4 2.56 -25.58 -4.92
C LYS A 4 1.90 -24.94 -6.16
N HIS A 5 0.73 -25.45 -6.57
CA HIS A 5 -0.03 -24.97 -7.73
C HIS A 5 -1.29 -24.20 -7.35
N PHE A 6 -1.47 -23.77 -6.10
CA PHE A 6 -2.66 -23.02 -5.70
C PHE A 6 -2.85 -21.74 -6.53
N HIS A 7 -1.76 -21.12 -6.98
CA HIS A 7 -1.77 -19.98 -7.90
C HIS A 7 -2.49 -20.28 -9.22
N ILE A 8 -2.53 -21.54 -9.70
CA ILE A 8 -3.25 -21.93 -10.93
C ILE A 8 -4.76 -21.79 -10.73
N ILE A 9 -5.27 -22.22 -9.57
CA ILE A 9 -6.69 -22.15 -9.24
C ILE A 9 -7.12 -20.69 -9.06
N LEU A 10 -6.27 -19.87 -8.43
CA LEU A 10 -6.58 -18.48 -8.17
C LEU A 10 -6.28 -17.54 -9.34
N ALA A 11 -5.48 -17.94 -10.33
CA ALA A 11 -5.19 -17.12 -11.50
C ALA A 11 -6.47 -16.68 -12.25
N PHE A 12 -7.44 -17.58 -12.41
CA PHE A 12 -8.70 -17.24 -13.08
C PHE A 12 -9.52 -16.20 -12.30
N PRO A 13 -9.87 -16.42 -11.02
CA PRO A 13 -10.52 -15.39 -10.21
C PRO A 13 -9.73 -14.08 -10.16
N ASN A 14 -8.40 -14.14 -10.08
CA ASN A 14 -7.58 -12.94 -9.97
C ASN A 14 -7.67 -12.05 -11.22
N VAL A 15 -7.61 -12.67 -12.40
CA VAL A 15 -7.78 -11.97 -13.67
C VAL A 15 -9.22 -11.48 -13.82
N TRP A 16 -10.21 -12.27 -13.41
CA TRP A 16 -11.62 -11.89 -13.44
C TRP A 16 -11.90 -10.62 -12.62
N TYR A 17 -11.33 -10.52 -11.43
CA TYR A 17 -11.45 -9.36 -10.55
C TYR A 17 -10.31 -8.35 -10.72
N SER A 18 -9.63 -8.36 -11.87
CA SER A 18 -8.60 -7.37 -12.15
C SER A 18 -9.22 -5.97 -12.30
N LYS A 19 -8.42 -4.96 -11.94
CA LYS A 19 -8.83 -3.56 -12.00
C LYS A 19 -9.07 -3.14 -13.45
N LEU A 20 -10.24 -2.57 -13.73
CA LEU A 20 -10.61 -2.10 -15.06
C LEU A 20 -10.23 -0.63 -15.29
N GLU A 21 -10.09 0.13 -14.20
CA GLU A 21 -9.62 1.50 -14.23
C GLU A 21 -8.13 1.59 -14.57
N PRO A 22 -7.63 2.78 -14.97
CA PRO A 22 -6.21 2.96 -15.25
C PRO A 22 -5.33 2.48 -14.09
N ARG A 23 -4.29 1.71 -14.42
CA ARG A 23 -3.34 1.14 -13.44
C ARG A 23 -2.70 2.20 -12.53
N THR A 24 -2.52 3.42 -13.05
CA THR A 24 -1.96 4.56 -12.31
C THR A 24 -2.93 5.23 -11.33
N GLN A 25 -4.21 4.89 -11.36
CA GLN A 25 -5.20 5.48 -10.47
C GLN A 25 -4.99 4.98 -9.03
N VAL A 26 -4.77 5.89 -8.09
CA VAL A 26 -4.71 5.55 -6.66
C VAL A 26 -6.14 5.60 -6.09
N SER A 27 -6.51 4.63 -5.25
CA SER A 27 -7.79 4.66 -4.55
C SER A 27 -7.84 5.84 -3.58
N ASN A 28 -8.95 6.56 -3.60
CA ASN A 28 -9.22 7.60 -2.61
C ASN A 28 -9.69 6.95 -1.29
N MET A 29 -9.36 7.55 -0.16
CA MET A 29 -9.87 7.14 1.15
C MET A 29 -11.14 7.91 1.47
N PRO A 30 -12.32 7.24 1.50
CA PRO A 30 -13.58 7.92 1.75
C PRO A 30 -13.61 8.62 3.11
N ARG A 31 -12.97 8.02 4.13
CA ARG A 31 -12.87 8.58 5.48
C ARG A 31 -12.13 9.92 5.49
N ILE A 32 -10.92 9.99 4.94
CA ILE A 32 -10.15 11.25 4.83
C ILE A 32 -10.91 12.27 3.97
N THR A 33 -11.56 11.83 2.90
CA THR A 33 -12.38 12.71 2.08
C THR A 33 -13.55 13.30 2.88
N GLY A 34 -14.16 12.51 3.76
CA GLY A 34 -15.19 12.96 4.70
C GLY A 34 -14.65 14.01 5.67
N GLU A 35 -13.52 13.72 6.31
CA GLU A 35 -12.85 14.65 7.24
C GLU A 35 -12.51 15.98 6.58
N VAL A 36 -11.90 15.94 5.40
CA VAL A 36 -11.56 17.15 4.63
C VAL A 36 -12.83 17.92 4.25
N LYS A 37 -13.90 17.23 3.85
CA LYS A 37 -15.18 17.87 3.54
C LYS A 37 -15.80 18.54 4.76
N SER A 38 -15.76 17.92 5.94
CA SER A 38 -16.24 18.55 7.18
C SER A 38 -15.38 19.74 7.62
N MET A 39 -14.09 19.75 7.28
CA MET A 39 -13.22 20.92 7.50
C MET A 39 -13.50 22.07 6.53
N MET A 40 -13.93 21.77 5.30
CA MET A 40 -14.24 22.78 4.28
C MET A 40 -15.67 23.33 4.37
N ASP A 41 -16.62 22.51 4.81
CA ASP A 41 -18.03 22.88 4.95
C ASP A 41 -18.54 22.54 6.37
N PRO A 42 -18.76 23.55 7.24
CA PRO A 42 -19.26 23.35 8.59
C PRO A 42 -20.65 22.69 8.69
N SER A 43 -21.40 22.59 7.58
CA SER A 43 -22.70 21.91 7.55
C SER A 43 -22.59 20.38 7.41
N VAL A 44 -21.41 19.88 7.00
CA VAL A 44 -21.14 18.45 6.86
C VAL A 44 -20.64 17.92 8.21
N PRO A 45 -21.35 16.98 8.87
CA PRO A 45 -20.87 16.41 10.12
C PRO A 45 -19.58 15.60 9.88
N PRO A 46 -18.64 15.61 10.84
CA PRO A 46 -17.45 14.79 10.75
C PRO A 46 -17.84 13.30 10.66
N PRO A 47 -17.11 12.50 9.87
CA PRO A 47 -17.43 11.09 9.71
C PRO A 47 -17.26 10.34 11.04
N GLU A 48 -18.14 9.37 11.30
CA GLU A 48 -18.00 8.51 12.48
C GLU A 48 -16.74 7.62 12.34
N PRO A 49 -16.01 7.35 13.44
CA PRO A 49 -14.87 6.45 13.40
C PRO A 49 -15.33 5.06 12.97
N ALA A 50 -14.63 4.43 12.01
CA ALA A 50 -15.09 3.12 11.56
C ALA A 50 -14.89 2.10 12.67
N PRO A 51 -15.84 1.15 12.81
CA PRO A 51 -15.76 0.13 13.83
C PRO A 51 -14.50 -0.73 13.63
N ALA A 52 -13.89 -1.13 14.75
CA ALA A 52 -12.84 -2.15 14.73
C ALA A 52 -13.38 -3.42 14.04
N ARG A 53 -12.57 -4.02 13.17
CA ARG A 53 -12.95 -5.25 12.47
C ARG A 53 -12.48 -6.43 13.28
N THR A 54 -13.37 -7.36 13.59
CA THR A 54 -12.97 -8.64 14.20
C THR A 54 -12.51 -9.59 13.10
N VAL A 55 -11.22 -9.91 13.07
CA VAL A 55 -10.65 -10.89 12.14
C VAL A 55 -10.12 -12.07 12.95
N ALA A 56 -10.61 -13.28 12.67
CA ALA A 56 -10.20 -14.51 13.35
C ALA A 56 -10.20 -14.41 14.90
N GLY A 57 -11.20 -13.73 15.46
CA GLY A 57 -11.36 -13.54 16.91
C GLY A 57 -10.50 -12.43 17.53
N ALA A 58 -9.69 -11.73 16.73
CA ALA A 58 -8.90 -10.57 17.16
C ALA A 58 -9.54 -9.26 16.68
N GLU A 59 -9.59 -8.26 17.54
CA GLU A 59 -9.99 -6.90 17.16
C GLU A 59 -8.84 -6.19 16.45
N VAL A 60 -9.07 -5.86 15.17
CA VAL A 60 -8.14 -5.08 14.36
C VAL A 60 -8.69 -3.65 14.28
N PRO A 61 -7.99 -2.66 14.87
CA PRO A 61 -8.42 -1.27 14.79
C PRO A 61 -8.32 -0.77 13.36
N GLU A 62 -9.18 0.17 12.99
CA GLU A 62 -9.06 0.85 11.70
C GLU A 62 -7.78 1.70 11.69
N ARG A 63 -6.97 1.56 10.63
CA ARG A 63 -5.72 2.30 10.44
C ARG A 63 -5.70 3.00 9.10
N PHE A 64 -4.86 4.03 8.99
CA PHE A 64 -4.56 4.64 7.72
C PHE A 64 -3.49 3.82 6.96
N GLY A 65 -3.89 3.15 5.88
CA GLY A 65 -2.97 2.28 5.13
C GLY A 65 -2.85 0.88 5.75
N ALA A 66 -1.74 0.17 5.48
CA ALA A 66 -1.54 -1.20 5.90
C ALA A 66 -0.31 -1.39 6.81
N LYS A 67 -0.55 -1.85 8.04
CA LYS A 67 0.49 -2.35 8.95
C LYS A 67 0.80 -3.81 8.64
N ASP A 68 -0.24 -4.62 8.50
CA ASP A 68 -0.14 -6.06 8.26
C ASP A 68 -1.21 -6.54 7.26
N VAL A 69 -1.24 -7.83 6.94
CA VAL A 69 -2.13 -8.44 5.95
C VAL A 69 -3.63 -8.23 6.22
N PHE A 70 -4.02 -7.99 7.47
CA PHE A 70 -5.41 -7.72 7.84
C PHE A 70 -5.92 -6.34 7.38
N ASP A 71 -5.00 -5.40 7.16
CA ASP A 71 -5.32 -4.06 6.70
C ASP A 71 -5.38 -3.99 5.16
N LEU A 72 -4.86 -5.03 4.48
CA LEU A 72 -4.91 -5.13 3.03
C LEU A 72 -6.31 -5.53 2.53
N SER A 73 -6.63 -5.14 1.29
CA SER A 73 -7.86 -5.59 0.65
C SER A 73 -7.82 -7.10 0.37
N TRP A 74 -9.00 -7.73 0.30
CA TRP A 74 -9.12 -9.13 -0.13
C TRP A 74 -8.46 -9.37 -1.50
N LYS A 75 -8.49 -8.36 -2.39
CA LYS A 75 -7.88 -8.42 -3.71
C LYS A 75 -6.35 -8.43 -3.62
N ASN A 76 -5.76 -7.62 -2.74
CA ASN A 76 -4.31 -7.64 -2.48
C ASN A 76 -3.85 -9.03 -1.98
N LEU A 77 -4.65 -9.68 -1.13
CA LEU A 77 -4.35 -11.04 -0.65
C LEU A 77 -4.51 -12.07 -1.78
N MET A 78 -5.57 -11.98 -2.58
CA MET A 78 -5.76 -12.84 -3.76
C MET A 78 -4.61 -12.70 -4.76
N ASP A 79 -4.13 -11.48 -4.99
CA ASP A 79 -2.98 -11.19 -5.83
C ASP A 79 -1.71 -11.88 -5.31
N ALA A 80 -1.48 -11.84 -3.99
CA ALA A 80 -0.33 -12.50 -3.36
C ALA A 80 -0.37 -14.02 -3.54
N TYR A 81 -1.53 -14.64 -3.34
CA TYR A 81 -1.71 -16.08 -3.56
C TYR A 81 -1.70 -16.51 -5.03
N SER A 82 -2.02 -15.59 -5.96
CA SER A 82 -2.02 -15.84 -7.41
C SER A 82 -0.65 -15.63 -8.06
N CYS A 83 0.33 -15.11 -7.31
CA CYS A 83 1.67 -14.87 -7.80
C CYS A 83 2.33 -16.17 -8.26
N THR A 84 2.80 -16.20 -9.52
CA THR A 84 3.49 -17.34 -10.12
C THR A 84 5.00 -17.33 -9.91
N GLU A 85 5.52 -16.34 -9.17
CA GLU A 85 6.95 -16.14 -8.89
C GLU A 85 7.85 -15.96 -10.14
N CYS A 86 7.25 -15.72 -11.33
CA CYS A 86 7.94 -15.63 -12.61
C CYS A 86 8.98 -14.50 -12.72
N GLY A 87 8.95 -13.49 -11.84
CA GLY A 87 9.97 -12.44 -11.77
C GLY A 87 9.87 -11.32 -12.80
N ARG A 88 8.89 -11.35 -13.73
CA ARG A 88 8.70 -10.28 -14.74
C ARG A 88 8.53 -8.89 -14.11
N CYS A 89 7.84 -8.81 -12.99
CA CYS A 89 7.66 -7.56 -12.27
C CYS A 89 8.97 -7.00 -11.70
N THR A 90 9.94 -7.85 -11.39
CA THR A 90 11.27 -7.45 -10.92
C THR A 90 12.17 -7.07 -12.09
N SER A 91 12.15 -7.82 -13.19
CA SER A 91 12.96 -7.51 -14.38
C SER A 91 12.58 -6.19 -15.04
N GLU A 92 11.30 -5.81 -14.98
CA GLU A 92 10.80 -4.54 -15.52
C GLU A 92 10.84 -3.39 -14.50
N CYS A 93 11.31 -3.61 -13.28
CA CYS A 93 11.34 -2.58 -12.25
C CYS A 93 12.57 -1.67 -12.41
N PRO A 94 12.40 -0.36 -12.73
CA PRO A 94 13.56 0.53 -12.91
C PRO A 94 14.38 0.72 -11.63
N ALA A 95 13.73 0.64 -10.46
CA ALA A 95 14.40 0.69 -9.17
C ALA A 95 15.29 -0.54 -8.96
N ASN A 96 14.81 -1.73 -9.33
CA ASN A 96 15.61 -2.95 -9.23
C ASN A 96 16.79 -2.94 -10.21
N LEU A 97 16.54 -2.53 -11.46
CA LEU A 97 17.57 -2.44 -12.50
C LEU A 97 18.73 -1.49 -12.14
N THR A 98 18.45 -0.48 -11.31
CA THR A 98 19.46 0.47 -10.82
C THR A 98 20.16 0.02 -9.53
N GLY A 99 19.94 -1.23 -9.08
CA GLY A 99 20.59 -1.81 -7.91
C GLY A 99 19.93 -1.47 -6.56
N LYS A 100 18.73 -0.88 -6.55
CA LYS A 100 17.99 -0.65 -5.30
C LYS A 100 17.38 -1.95 -4.78
N LEU A 101 17.09 -1.99 -3.47
CA LEU A 101 16.59 -3.19 -2.78
C LEU A 101 15.19 -3.64 -3.23
N LEU A 102 14.38 -2.76 -3.84
CA LEU A 102 13.02 -3.09 -4.23
C LEU A 102 12.96 -4.22 -5.25
N SER A 103 12.21 -5.26 -4.92
CA SER A 103 11.75 -6.28 -5.84
C SER A 103 10.24 -6.45 -5.71
N PRO A 104 9.44 -6.03 -6.72
CA PRO A 104 7.99 -6.20 -6.67
C PRO A 104 7.54 -7.66 -6.49
N ARG A 105 8.33 -8.62 -6.99
CA ARG A 105 8.10 -10.04 -6.71
C ARG A 105 8.19 -10.35 -5.22
N LYS A 106 9.23 -9.84 -4.55
CA LYS A 106 9.45 -10.05 -3.11
C LYS A 106 8.29 -9.49 -2.28
N ILE A 107 7.76 -8.31 -2.64
CA ILE A 107 6.57 -7.74 -1.96
C ILE A 107 5.38 -8.71 -1.98
N MET A 108 5.09 -9.34 -3.13
CA MET A 108 3.97 -10.29 -3.24
C MET A 108 4.22 -11.56 -2.43
N MET A 109 5.45 -12.09 -2.49
CA MET A 109 5.85 -13.29 -1.74
C MET A 109 5.82 -13.05 -0.23
N ASP A 110 6.42 -11.97 0.25
CA ASP A 110 6.42 -11.61 1.69
C ASP A 110 4.99 -11.41 2.21
N THR A 111 4.11 -10.85 1.39
CA THR A 111 2.68 -10.69 1.72
C THR A 111 1.98 -12.03 1.84
N ARG A 112 2.20 -12.95 0.87
CA ARG A 112 1.64 -14.30 0.90
C ARG A 112 2.17 -15.07 2.10
N ASP A 113 3.48 -15.10 2.29
CA ASP A 113 4.14 -15.87 3.34
C ASP A 113 3.67 -15.38 4.72
N ARG A 114 3.49 -14.06 4.91
CA ARG A 114 2.88 -13.51 6.12
C ARG A 114 1.42 -13.98 6.32
N ALA A 115 0.62 -13.98 5.25
CA ALA A 115 -0.76 -14.46 5.32
C ALA A 115 -0.84 -15.97 5.62
N GLU A 116 0.09 -16.78 5.10
CA GLU A 116 0.17 -18.22 5.38
C GLU A 116 0.62 -18.49 6.82
N GLU A 117 1.61 -17.76 7.34
CA GLU A 117 2.02 -17.87 8.75
C GLU A 117 0.87 -17.57 9.71
N ILE A 118 0.13 -16.49 9.44
CA ILE A 118 -1.07 -16.15 10.19
C ILE A 118 -2.11 -17.27 10.09
N GLY A 119 -2.35 -17.79 8.88
CA GLY A 119 -3.27 -18.91 8.64
C GLY A 119 -2.91 -20.15 9.46
N GLN A 120 -1.63 -20.53 9.51
CA GLN A 120 -1.15 -21.67 10.30
C GLN A 120 -1.38 -21.48 11.81
N VAL A 121 -1.19 -20.26 12.32
CA VAL A 121 -1.45 -19.96 13.73
C VAL A 121 -2.95 -20.05 14.04
N ILE A 122 -3.80 -19.53 13.16
CA ILE A 122 -5.25 -19.61 13.30
C ILE A 122 -5.74 -21.06 13.24
N ASP A 123 -5.23 -21.85 12.28
CA ASP A 123 -5.58 -23.27 12.15
C ASP A 123 -5.17 -24.08 13.40
N ALA A 124 -4.03 -23.73 14.02
CA ALA A 124 -3.53 -24.43 15.20
C ALA A 124 -4.21 -23.99 16.52
N LYS A 125 -4.49 -22.70 16.70
CA LYS A 125 -5.00 -22.13 17.96
C LYS A 125 -6.49 -21.78 17.94
N GLY A 126 -7.13 -21.77 16.77
CA GLY A 126 -8.50 -21.31 16.56
C GLY A 126 -8.70 -19.79 16.69
N LYS A 127 -7.65 -19.03 17.00
CA LYS A 127 -7.67 -17.57 17.15
C LYS A 127 -6.33 -16.97 16.71
N TRP A 128 -6.39 -15.75 16.19
CA TRP A 128 -5.20 -14.94 15.96
C TRP A 128 -4.77 -14.22 17.25
N GLU A 129 -3.48 -14.23 17.55
CA GLU A 129 -2.84 -13.46 18.61
C GLU A 129 -1.69 -12.67 18.00
N ASP A 130 -1.55 -11.39 18.37
CA ASP A 130 -0.47 -10.54 17.84
C ASP A 130 0.90 -11.14 18.22
N ASP A 131 1.68 -11.51 17.20
CA ASP A 131 3.00 -12.11 17.33
C ASP A 131 4.14 -11.08 17.29
N GLY A 132 3.80 -9.78 17.28
CA GLY A 132 4.76 -8.67 17.20
C GLY A 132 5.41 -8.52 15.81
N LYS A 133 5.01 -9.33 14.82
CA LYS A 133 5.47 -9.21 13.44
C LYS A 133 4.44 -8.45 12.61
N SER A 134 4.88 -7.93 11.47
CA SER A 134 4.00 -7.23 10.53
C SER A 134 4.60 -7.32 9.12
N LEU A 135 3.92 -6.77 8.11
CA LEU A 135 4.52 -6.69 6.78
C LEU A 135 5.80 -5.83 6.79
N HIS A 136 5.88 -4.83 7.68
CA HIS A 136 7.05 -3.97 7.84
C HIS A 136 8.25 -4.66 8.51
N THR A 137 8.09 -5.85 9.09
CA THR A 137 9.25 -6.66 9.55
C THR A 137 9.90 -7.47 8.43
N ARG A 138 9.21 -7.62 7.28
CA ARG A 138 9.68 -8.37 6.11
C ARG A 138 10.07 -7.46 4.95
N ILE A 139 9.32 -6.38 4.79
CA ILE A 139 9.49 -5.38 3.75
C ILE A 139 10.01 -4.12 4.43
N THR A 140 11.24 -3.74 4.09
CA THR A 140 11.93 -2.60 4.67
C THR A 140 11.40 -1.27 4.10
N ASP A 141 11.54 -0.20 4.88
CA ASP A 141 11.25 1.17 4.42
C ASP A 141 12.01 1.52 3.14
N GLU A 142 13.25 1.07 2.99
CA GLU A 142 14.07 1.35 1.81
C GLU A 142 13.48 0.71 0.55
N GLU A 143 13.01 -0.54 0.64
CA GLU A 143 12.28 -1.21 -0.44
C GLU A 143 11.00 -0.46 -0.78
N LEU A 144 10.21 -0.08 0.23
CA LEU A 144 8.98 0.67 0.03
C LEU A 144 9.26 1.98 -0.68
N TRP A 145 10.19 2.79 -0.21
CA TRP A 145 10.48 4.13 -0.73
C TRP A 145 11.29 4.15 -2.04
N ALA A 146 11.84 3.01 -2.48
CA ALA A 146 12.47 2.88 -3.78
C ALA A 146 11.45 2.84 -4.94
N CYS A 147 10.19 2.49 -4.68
CA CYS A 147 9.14 2.44 -5.70
C CYS A 147 8.82 3.85 -6.27
N THR A 148 8.85 4.00 -7.58
CA THR A 148 8.50 5.27 -8.25
C THR A 148 7.05 5.33 -8.72
N THR A 149 6.23 4.35 -8.34
CA THR A 149 4.82 4.21 -8.74
C THR A 149 4.60 4.24 -10.27
N CYS A 150 5.63 3.86 -11.04
CA CYS A 150 5.58 3.86 -12.51
C CYS A 150 4.70 2.76 -13.12
N ASN A 151 4.20 1.81 -12.31
CA ASN A 151 3.32 0.72 -12.72
C ASN A 151 3.89 -0.28 -13.74
N ALA A 152 5.19 -0.24 -14.06
CA ALA A 152 5.82 -1.21 -14.97
C ALA A 152 5.61 -2.66 -14.54
N CYS A 153 5.72 -2.94 -13.23
CA CYS A 153 5.47 -4.26 -12.66
C CYS A 153 4.03 -4.77 -12.89
N THR A 154 3.04 -3.90 -12.70
CA THR A 154 1.62 -4.20 -12.91
C THR A 154 1.31 -4.39 -14.39
N GLN A 155 2.02 -3.69 -15.29
CA GLN A 155 1.88 -3.90 -16.74
C GLN A 155 2.50 -5.21 -17.23
N ALA A 156 3.63 -5.61 -16.67
CA ALA A 156 4.36 -6.82 -17.07
C ALA A 156 3.74 -8.12 -16.54
N CYS A 157 2.84 -8.02 -15.55
CA CYS A 157 2.25 -9.19 -14.91
C CYS A 157 1.34 -9.98 -15.86
N PRO A 158 1.57 -11.29 -16.07
CA PRO A 158 0.73 -12.12 -16.95
C PRO A 158 -0.66 -12.43 -16.37
N VAL A 159 -0.87 -12.22 -15.07
CA VAL A 159 -2.12 -12.52 -14.36
C VAL A 159 -2.71 -11.28 -13.67
N ASN A 160 -2.36 -10.08 -14.14
CA ASN A 160 -2.92 -8.79 -13.70
C ASN A 160 -2.84 -8.51 -12.19
N ILE A 161 -1.72 -8.88 -11.57
CA ILE A 161 -1.41 -8.54 -10.18
C ILE A 161 -0.91 -7.10 -10.06
N ASP A 162 -1.32 -6.41 -8.98
CA ASP A 162 -0.89 -5.05 -8.66
C ASP A 162 -0.07 -4.95 -7.36
N PRO A 163 1.27 -5.12 -7.42
CA PRO A 163 2.13 -4.92 -6.25
C PRO A 163 2.19 -3.46 -5.79
N VAL A 164 1.84 -2.49 -6.66
CA VAL A 164 1.92 -1.06 -6.34
C VAL A 164 0.87 -0.70 -5.29
N SER A 165 -0.32 -1.28 -5.38
CA SER A 165 -1.40 -1.12 -4.38
C SER A 165 -0.91 -1.41 -2.96
N ILE A 166 -0.27 -2.57 -2.74
CA ILE A 166 0.28 -2.96 -1.43
C ILE A 166 1.34 -1.97 -0.95
N ILE A 167 2.28 -1.60 -1.83
CA ILE A 167 3.35 -0.64 -1.48
C ILE A 167 2.75 0.71 -1.07
N MET A 168 1.72 1.18 -1.77
CA MET A 168 1.06 2.45 -1.46
C MET A 168 0.33 2.40 -0.12
N ASP A 169 -0.35 1.30 0.19
CA ASP A 169 -1.02 1.12 1.48
C ASP A 169 0.01 1.05 2.63
N MET A 170 1.14 0.37 2.44
CA MET A 170 2.21 0.30 3.44
C MET A 170 2.89 1.66 3.67
N ARG A 171 3.21 2.39 2.59
CA ARG A 171 3.74 3.77 2.70
C ARG A 171 2.79 4.69 3.43
N ARG A 172 1.49 4.53 3.15
CA ARG A 172 0.45 5.32 3.78
C ARG A 172 0.43 5.13 5.30
N TYR A 173 0.58 3.89 5.77
CA TYR A 173 0.71 3.58 7.19
C TYR A 173 1.96 4.23 7.81
N LEU A 174 3.12 4.14 7.16
CA LEU A 174 4.33 4.80 7.66
C LEU A 174 4.15 6.31 7.84
N VAL A 175 3.50 6.98 6.87
CA VAL A 175 3.31 8.44 6.92
C VAL A 175 2.25 8.85 7.92
N MET A 176 1.06 8.24 7.89
CA MET A 176 -0.10 8.74 8.66
C MET A 176 -0.22 8.15 10.07
N GLU A 177 0.31 6.96 10.32
CA GLU A 177 0.25 6.32 11.65
C GLU A 177 1.58 6.45 12.40
N GLU A 178 2.71 6.21 11.72
CA GLU A 178 4.03 6.22 12.37
C GLU A 178 4.78 7.56 12.23
N SER A 179 4.27 8.51 11.45
CA SER A 179 4.97 9.78 11.12
C SER A 179 6.39 9.56 10.57
N ARG A 180 6.64 8.42 9.93
CA ARG A 180 7.93 8.00 9.37
C ARG A 180 7.95 8.23 7.87
N THR A 181 8.84 9.12 7.43
CA THR A 181 9.00 9.46 6.00
C THR A 181 10.47 9.72 5.68
N ARG A 182 10.81 9.92 4.40
CA ARG A 182 12.15 10.37 4.01
C ARG A 182 12.30 11.87 4.31
N PRO A 183 13.47 12.35 4.78
CA PRO A 183 13.66 13.76 5.15
C PRO A 183 13.22 14.77 4.09
N ALA A 184 13.45 14.47 2.80
CA ALA A 184 13.01 15.30 1.69
C ALA A 184 11.48 15.41 1.57
N LEU A 185 10.74 14.33 1.87
CA LEU A 185 9.28 14.33 1.87
C LEU A 185 8.73 15.08 3.08
N THR A 186 9.34 14.94 4.25
CA THR A 186 8.97 15.75 5.44
C THR A 186 9.11 17.24 5.15
N GLY A 187 10.22 17.66 4.52
CA GLY A 187 10.38 19.06 4.10
C GLY A 187 9.31 19.50 3.09
N MET A 188 8.98 18.65 2.12
CA MET A 188 7.91 18.92 1.16
C MET A 188 6.54 19.07 1.84
N PHE A 189 6.17 18.18 2.77
CA PHE A 189 4.90 18.26 3.49
C PHE A 189 4.77 19.57 4.28
N ASN A 190 5.81 19.95 5.00
CA ASN A 190 5.84 21.22 5.72
C ASN A 190 5.72 22.44 4.77
N ASN A 191 6.35 22.39 3.60
CA ASN A 191 6.23 23.47 2.62
C ASN A 191 4.81 23.55 2.04
N VAL A 192 4.19 22.40 1.74
CA VAL A 192 2.80 22.37 1.23
C VAL A 192 1.84 22.93 2.27
N GLU A 193 2.01 22.57 3.54
CA GLU A 193 1.16 23.05 4.63
C GLU A 193 1.31 24.56 4.88
N ASN A 194 2.54 25.07 4.93
CA ASN A 194 2.79 26.48 5.26
C ASN A 194 2.69 27.43 4.07
N ASN A 195 3.16 27.01 2.89
CA ASN A 195 3.31 27.88 1.71
C ASN A 195 2.36 27.51 0.57
N GLY A 196 1.59 26.42 0.68
CA GLY A 196 0.73 25.93 -0.40
C GLY A 196 1.51 25.48 -1.64
N ALA A 197 2.81 25.16 -1.51
CA ALA A 197 3.67 24.73 -2.60
C ALA A 197 4.70 23.69 -2.09
N PRO A 198 5.15 22.74 -2.91
CA PRO A 198 6.14 21.72 -2.49
C PRO A 198 7.54 22.31 -2.20
N TRP A 199 7.80 23.50 -2.72
CA TRP A 199 9.07 24.21 -2.60
C TRP A 199 8.99 25.30 -1.52
N ALA A 200 10.14 25.63 -0.92
CA ALA A 200 10.26 26.65 0.12
C ALA A 200 10.23 28.09 -0.43
N PHE A 201 9.32 28.38 -1.36
CA PHE A 201 9.08 29.73 -1.87
C PHE A 201 7.84 30.32 -1.21
N GLY A 202 7.95 31.58 -0.79
CA GLY A 202 6.83 32.33 -0.25
C GLY A 202 5.76 32.61 -1.33
N PRO A 203 4.48 32.74 -0.96
CA PRO A 203 3.40 33.05 -1.90
C PRO A 203 3.62 34.33 -2.71
N ASP A 204 4.33 35.31 -2.13
CA ASP A 204 4.71 36.59 -2.72
C ASP A 204 5.60 36.45 -3.96
N ARG A 205 6.46 35.42 -3.98
CA ARG A 205 7.41 35.17 -5.06
C ARG A 205 6.85 34.32 -6.21
N ARG A 206 5.59 33.89 -6.14
CA ARG A 206 4.97 33.01 -7.15
C ARG A 206 4.91 33.62 -8.55
N MET A 207 4.92 34.94 -8.68
CA MET A 207 4.84 35.64 -9.97
C MET A 207 6.19 36.17 -10.46
N GLU A 208 7.30 35.87 -9.78
CA GLU A 208 8.62 36.35 -10.22
C GLU A 208 8.99 35.83 -11.61
N TRP A 209 8.61 34.59 -11.96
CA TRP A 209 8.85 34.01 -13.28
C TRP A 209 8.16 34.76 -14.44
N THR A 210 7.14 35.59 -14.17
CA THR A 210 6.48 36.38 -15.23
C THR A 210 7.21 37.67 -15.56
N GLN A 211 8.27 38.01 -14.80
CA GLN A 211 9.08 39.21 -14.99
C GLN A 211 10.40 38.94 -15.74
N GLU A 212 10.63 37.68 -16.14
CA GLU A 212 11.75 37.25 -16.98
C GLU A 212 11.45 37.39 -18.49
#